data_AF-D8TEU5-F1
#
_entry.id   AF-D8TEU5-F1
#
_cell.length_a   1.000
_cell.length_b   1.000
_cell.length_c   1.000
_cell.angle_alpha   90.00
_cell.angle_beta   90.00
_cell.angle_gamma   90.00
#
_symmetry.space_group_name_H-M   'P 1'
#
loop_
_entity.id
_entity.type
_entity.pdbx_description
1 polymer ?
#
loop_
_entity_poly.entity_id
_entity_poly.type
_entity_poly.pdbx_seq_one_letter_code
_entity_poly.pdbx_strand_id
1 'polypeptide(L)' 'YCDTSRGIPCPAGTKAYYGRGPLQLTWNYNYDAAGKAFNMNLLQNPDQVAQNGVLSWRSSMFFWQLTPQNP' A
#
# COMPACT_ATOMS: atom_id res chain seq x y z
N TYR A 1 3.75 1.26 10.93
CA TYR A 1 3.89 1.34 9.46
C TYR A 1 3.47 2.71 8.95
N CYS A 2 3.98 3.77 9.55
CA CYS A 2 3.65 5.14 9.17
C CYS A 2 4.94 5.91 9.27
N ASP A 3 5.47 6.28 8.11
CA ASP A 3 6.70 7.05 7.98
C ASP A 3 6.34 8.43 7.43
N THR A 4 6.19 9.39 8.34
CA THR A 4 5.89 10.78 8.01
C THR A 4 7.13 11.56 7.57
N SER A 5 8.35 11.02 7.78
CA SER A 5 9.59 11.68 7.34
C SER A 5 9.67 11.83 5.82
N ARG A 6 8.92 10.99 5.09
CA ARG A 6 8.78 11.03 3.63
C ARG A 6 7.73 12.04 3.12
N GLY A 7 7.15 12.87 4.00
CA GLY A 7 6.12 13.83 3.64
C GLY A 7 4.76 13.21 3.28
N ILE A 8 4.60 11.89 3.43
CA ILE A 8 3.36 11.17 3.19
C ILE A 8 2.58 11.11 4.52
N PRO A 9 1.38 11.70 4.61
CA PRO A 9 0.61 11.67 5.85
C PRO A 9 0.03 10.28 6.11
N CYS A 10 -0.53 10.09 7.30
CA CYS A 10 -1.18 8.83 7.72
C CYS A 10 -2.66 9.05 8.05
N PRO A 11 -3.50 9.46 7.08
CA PRO A 11 -4.91 9.84 7.32
C PRO A 11 -5.78 8.70 7.86
N ALA A 12 -5.43 7.44 7.61
CA ALA A 12 -6.13 6.27 8.16
C ALA A 12 -5.70 5.93 9.61
N GLY A 13 -4.73 6.67 10.17
CA GLY A 13 -4.11 6.41 11.46
C GLY A 13 -2.72 5.77 11.35
N THR A 14 -1.87 6.00 12.34
CA THR A 14 -0.45 5.61 12.33
C THR A 14 -0.21 4.09 12.32
N LYS A 15 -1.21 3.31 12.73
CA LYS A 15 -1.19 1.84 12.75
C LYS A 15 -1.89 1.19 11.56
N ALA A 16 -2.49 1.96 10.65
CA ALA A 16 -3.38 1.42 9.62
C ALA A 16 -2.69 0.77 8.41
N TYR A 17 -1.41 1.03 8.15
CA TYR A 17 -0.71 0.53 6.95
C TYR A 17 0.08 -0.76 7.19
N TYR A 18 -0.48 -1.68 7.98
CA TYR A 18 0.04 -3.03 8.13
C TYR A 18 -0.09 -3.84 6.84
N GLY A 19 0.60 -4.98 6.78
CA GLY A 19 0.61 -5.86 5.61
C GLY A 19 -0.78 -6.34 5.21
N ARG A 20 -1.14 -6.14 3.93
CA ARG A 20 -2.37 -6.71 3.34
C ARG A 20 -2.08 -7.37 2.01
N GLY A 21 -2.87 -8.39 1.71
CA GLY A 21 -2.75 -9.19 0.50
C GLY A 21 -1.57 -10.17 0.47
N PRO A 22 -1.44 -10.96 -0.60
CA PRO A 22 -0.45 -12.02 -0.74
C PRO A 22 1.00 -11.62 -0.45
N LEU A 23 1.46 -10.49 -1.01
CA LEU A 23 2.83 -9.99 -0.80
C LEU A 23 2.92 -8.90 0.27
N GLN A 24 1.91 -8.81 1.14
CA GLN A 24 1.91 -7.97 2.34
C GLN A 24 2.29 -6.51 2.05
N LEU A 25 1.47 -5.81 1.25
CA LEU A 25 1.64 -4.37 1.02
C LEU A 25 1.65 -3.63 2.36
N THR A 26 2.77 -2.99 2.68
CA THR A 26 3.05 -2.41 4.01
C THR A 26 3.59 -0.99 3.84
N TRP A 27 3.37 -0.12 4.85
CA TRP A 27 3.81 1.28 4.92
C TRP A 27 2.98 2.29 4.10
N ASN A 28 2.68 3.43 4.72
CA ASN A 28 1.91 4.54 4.14
C ASN A 28 2.36 4.96 2.73
N TYR A 29 3.66 5.06 2.47
CA TYR A 29 4.16 5.46 1.15
C TYR A 29 3.86 4.42 0.04
N ASN A 30 3.83 3.14 0.37
CA ASN A 30 3.46 2.10 -0.60
C ASN A 30 1.95 2.10 -0.87
N TYR A 31 1.13 2.36 0.15
CA TYR A 31 -0.31 2.54 -0.02
C TYR A 31 -0.63 3.80 -0.85
N ASP A 32 0.09 4.90 -0.65
CA ASP A 32 -0.03 6.10 -1.49
C ASP A 32 0.37 5.83 -2.94
N ALA A 33 1.52 5.18 -3.17
CA ALA A 33 2.00 4.85 -4.51
C ALA A 33 1.07 3.88 -5.24
N ALA A 34 0.59 2.83 -4.57
CA ALA A 34 -0.39 1.89 -5.12
C ALA A 34 -1.72 2.59 -5.42
N GLY A 35 -2.16 3.48 -4.53
CA GLY A 35 -3.36 4.27 -4.73
C GLY A 35 -3.30 5.13 -5.97
N LYS A 36 -2.18 5.84 -6.18
CA LYS A 36 -1.92 6.62 -7.40
C LYS A 36 -1.91 5.74 -8.66
N ALA A 37 -1.25 4.59 -8.61
CA ALA A 37 -1.18 3.66 -9.76
C ALA A 37 -2.55 3.08 -10.13
N PHE A 38 -3.44 2.87 -9.15
CA PHE A 38 -4.76 2.28 -9.37
C PHE A 38 -5.88 3.31 -9.46
N ASN A 39 -5.56 4.61 -9.34
CA ASN A 39 -6.53 5.70 -9.23
C ASN A 39 -7.54 5.49 -8.08
N MET A 40 -7.04 5.09 -6.90
CA MET A 40 -7.81 4.80 -5.69
C MET A 40 -7.17 5.47 -4.47
N ASN A 41 -7.96 5.97 -3.52
CA ASN A 41 -7.41 6.56 -2.28
C ASN A 41 -7.12 5.48 -1.22
N LEU A 42 -6.13 4.64 -1.49
CA LEU A 42 -5.70 3.58 -0.57
C LEU A 42 -4.98 4.11 0.68
N LEU A 43 -4.46 5.34 0.62
CA LEU A 43 -3.85 6.00 1.77
C LEU A 43 -4.90 6.30 2.86
N GLN A 44 -6.12 6.67 2.45
CA GLN A 44 -7.23 6.94 3.37
C GLN A 44 -8.01 5.68 3.73
N ASN A 45 -8.13 4.72 2.80
CA ASN A 45 -8.89 3.48 3.00
C ASN A 45 -8.05 2.23 2.73
N PRO A 46 -7.02 1.94 3.56
CA PRO A 46 -6.10 0.83 3.31
C PRO A 46 -6.77 -0.55 3.39
N ASP A 47 -7.91 -0.69 4.08
CA ASP A 47 -8.64 -1.95 4.20
C ASP A 47 -9.22 -2.47 2.89
N GLN A 48 -9.38 -1.61 1.87
CA GLN A 48 -9.84 -2.04 0.55
C GLN A 48 -8.95 -3.15 -0.05
N VAL A 49 -7.64 -3.11 0.26
CA VAL A 49 -6.67 -4.12 -0.19
C VAL A 49 -7.01 -5.51 0.35
N ALA A 50 -7.54 -5.61 1.57
CA ALA A 50 -7.93 -6.89 2.16
C ALA A 50 -9.36 -7.32 1.77
N GLN A 51 -10.24 -6.38 1.46
CA GLN A 51 -11.66 -6.65 1.18
C GLN A 51 -11.93 -7.04 -0.27
N ASN A 52 -11.07 -6.66 -1.22
CA ASN A 52 -11.24 -6.96 -2.64
C ASN A 52 -10.12 -7.87 -3.15
N GLY A 53 -10.45 -9.11 -3.54
CA GLY A 53 -9.47 -10.10 -3.99
C GLY A 53 -8.66 -9.67 -5.23
N VAL A 54 -9.28 -8.95 -6.17
CA VAL A 54 -8.59 -8.43 -7.36
C VAL A 54 -7.60 -7.34 -6.97
N LEU A 55 -8.00 -6.43 -6.07
CA LEU A 55 -7.12 -5.38 -5.55
C LEU A 55 -5.98 -5.96 -4.69
N SER A 56 -6.26 -7.01 -3.93
CA SER A 56 -5.29 -7.75 -3.12
C SER A 56 -4.15 -8.33 -3.99
N TRP A 57 -4.50 -8.97 -5.10
CA TRP A 57 -3.52 -9.47 -6.05
C TRP A 57 -2.81 -8.37 -6.85
N ARG A 58 -3.53 -7.34 -7.31
CA ARG A 58 -2.94 -6.20 -8.03
C ARG A 58 -1.93 -5.45 -7.18
N SER A 59 -2.26 -5.17 -5.92
CA SER A 59 -1.36 -4.51 -4.96
C SER A 59 -0.12 -5.36 -4.65
N SER A 60 -0.28 -6.69 -4.60
CA SER A 60 0.85 -7.60 -4.43
C SER A 60 1.81 -7.56 -5.63
N MET A 61 1.29 -7.65 -6.86
CA MET A 61 2.11 -7.52 -8.07
C MET A 61 2.78 -6.15 -8.19
N PHE A 62 2.07 -5.07 -7.82
CA PHE A 62 2.64 -3.73 -7.77
C PHE A 62 3.79 -3.65 -6.75
N PHE A 63 3.62 -4.22 -5.56
CA PHE A 63 4.67 -4.27 -4.55
C PHE A 63 5.91 -5.04 -5.04
N TRP A 64 5.71 -6.15 -5.76
CA TRP A 64 6.77 -6.91 -6.42
C TRP A 64 7.54 -6.10 -7.48
N GLN A 65 6.84 -5.25 -8.24
CA GLN A 65 7.47 -4.36 -9.23
C GLN A 65 8.23 -3.19 -8.59
N LEU A 66 7.81 -2.73 -7.41
CA LEU A 66 8.49 -1.66 -6.66
C LEU A 66 9.76 -2.11 -5.97
N THR A 67 9.86 -3.40 -5.58
CA THR A 67 11.12 -3.94 -5.05
C THR A 67 12.17 -3.97 -6.16
N PRO A 68 13.30 -3.25 -6.03
CA PRO A 68 14.39 -3.39 -6.98
C PRO A 68 14.83 -4.86 -6.97
N GLN A 69 14.74 -5.50 -8.13
CA GLN A 69 15.41 -6.78 -8.33
C GLN A 69 16.90 -6.43 -8.41
N ASN A 70 17.64 -6.56 -7.31
CA ASN A 70 19.07 -6.67 -7.44
C ASN A 70 19.32 -7.96 -8.26
N PRO A 71 19.97 -7.87 -9.44
CA PRO A 71 20.36 -9.07 -10.17
C PRO A 71 21.32 -9.94 -9.35
#